data_AF-A0A0C9VJ62-F1
#
_entry.id   AF-A0A0C9VJ62-F1
#
_cell.length_a   1.000
_cell.length_b   1.000
_cell.length_c   1.000
_cell.angle_alpha   90.00
_cell.angle_beta   90.00
_cell.angle_gamma   90.00
#
_symmetry.space_group_name_H-M   'P 1'
#
loop_
_entity.id
_entity.type
_entity.pdbx_description
1 polymer ?
#
loop_
_entity_poly.entity_id
_entity_poly.type
_entity_poly.pdbx_seq_one_letter_code
_entity_poly.pdbx_strand_id
1 'polypeptide(L)'
;KEEAPKKMKTVVQETWIHLNSQGPIWTRDPKEISDEDYIEFYKTTFKDDKAPLGWHHFSGDAGTGSSFKAILYIPSKLPEDFWNAPTYSVKDIRIYNKRVFITNDLGDDPIPKWMSWIKAIVDADDLPLNVSRETLQNSKFLKQIKQVLTRRLIQLFQRIAQDNPEKYEEVWKAMAGAIKLGAVESDHKLKLAGLTRYATNQRNFTSFDEYVKNKKKGQDQIFFLAGLGQPMDMLQGSVFIEKLHARGYEVLLVSEPLDEIVFTNLRTWEGLRFQDVTKSGLTFGDEGEDPEEEKQKQAQLAAKFEPLIEYLKNQTADSVMNTIISNRLVVSPCAIVTPTFGYSANMERLMSAQNAGKKFQFGQGLKILEINPASPLIEGLLKRVQRLPGPDEDPDLEEEAEIKEIVDTMIDGALIRSGFDIPDVNKFFARVDKALRRSLGVSEHAQADATVRPAPPVDPNPLTTETPQEPDVPHIEVPDHLKGQLEIEMEAIPDDEDIFHDEL
;
A
#
# COMPACT_ATOMS: atom_id res chain seq x y z
N LYS A 1 -61.53 -8.09 -63.92
CA LYS A 1 -60.43 -7.09 -63.94
C LYS A 1 -59.94 -6.97 -62.50
N GLU A 2 -58.78 -7.53 -62.22
CA GLU A 2 -58.14 -7.48 -60.90
C GLU A 2 -57.50 -6.08 -60.77
N GLU A 3 -57.85 -5.34 -59.72
CA GLU A 3 -57.32 -4.00 -59.47
C GLU A 3 -55.85 -4.09 -59.09
N ALA A 4 -54.97 -3.48 -59.88
CA ALA A 4 -53.55 -3.45 -59.61
C ALA A 4 -53.27 -2.79 -58.25
N PRO A 5 -52.40 -3.38 -57.40
CA PRO A 5 -52.13 -2.85 -56.07
C PRO A 5 -51.52 -1.45 -56.16
N LYS A 6 -52.11 -0.50 -55.41
CA LYS A 6 -51.67 0.89 -55.37
C LYS A 6 -50.22 0.95 -54.87
N LYS A 7 -49.35 1.64 -55.62
CA LYS A 7 -47.96 1.90 -55.22
C LYS A 7 -47.96 2.73 -53.92
N MET A 8 -47.58 2.09 -52.82
CA MET A 8 -47.36 2.75 -51.54
C MET A 8 -45.99 3.42 -51.56
N LYS A 9 -45.91 4.68 -51.10
CA LYS A 9 -44.64 5.37 -50.85
C LYS A 9 -44.35 5.27 -49.36
N THR A 10 -43.15 4.85 -48.98
CA THR A 10 -42.70 4.89 -47.58
C THR A 10 -42.69 6.36 -47.16
N VAL A 11 -43.57 6.72 -46.23
CA VAL A 11 -43.61 8.05 -45.63
C VAL A 11 -42.88 7.93 -44.30
N VAL A 12 -41.78 8.65 -44.16
CA VAL A 12 -41.13 8.84 -42.86
C VAL A 12 -42.01 9.79 -42.06
N GLN A 13 -42.60 9.28 -40.98
CA GLN A 13 -43.46 10.05 -40.10
C GLN A 13 -42.70 10.30 -38.80
N GLU A 14 -42.36 11.56 -38.56
CA GLU A 14 -41.74 11.96 -37.29
C GLU A 14 -42.80 11.90 -36.19
N THR A 15 -42.55 11.09 -35.17
CA THR A 15 -43.40 10.99 -33.98
C THR A 15 -42.66 11.54 -32.78
N TRP A 16 -43.30 12.46 -32.06
CA TRP A 16 -42.80 12.93 -30.78
C TRP A 16 -42.95 11.83 -29.74
N ILE A 17 -41.83 11.30 -29.27
CA ILE A 17 -41.78 10.32 -28.18
C ILE A 17 -41.51 11.07 -26.88
N HIS A 18 -42.39 10.90 -25.90
CA HIS A 18 -42.16 11.42 -24.55
C HIS A 18 -41.06 10.60 -23.87
N LEU A 19 -39.84 11.13 -23.83
CA LEU A 19 -38.67 10.41 -23.33
C LEU A 19 -38.67 10.22 -21.80
N ASN A 20 -39.27 11.15 -21.05
CA ASN A 20 -39.18 11.20 -19.58
C ASN A 20 -40.56 11.06 -18.91
N SER A 21 -41.14 9.86 -18.94
CA SER A 21 -42.49 9.62 -18.39
C SER A 21 -42.52 9.48 -16.86
N GLN A 22 -41.39 9.26 -16.19
CA GLN A 22 -41.30 9.18 -14.73
C GLN A 22 -40.39 10.28 -14.17
N GLY A 23 -40.75 10.78 -12.98
CA GLY A 23 -39.93 11.75 -12.26
C GLY A 23 -38.56 11.17 -11.87
N PRO A 24 -37.56 12.03 -11.62
CA PRO A 24 -36.22 11.55 -11.28
C PRO A 24 -36.21 10.64 -10.06
N ILE A 25 -35.39 9.59 -10.10
CA ILE A 25 -35.34 8.53 -9.08
C ILE A 25 -35.12 9.07 -7.66
N TRP A 26 -34.31 10.12 -7.48
CA TRP A 26 -34.04 10.75 -6.19
C TRP A 26 -35.22 11.56 -5.62
N THR A 27 -36.31 11.72 -6.39
CA THR A 27 -37.52 12.42 -5.92
C THR A 27 -38.62 11.48 -5.45
N ARG A 28 -38.57 10.21 -5.87
CA ARG A 28 -39.51 9.13 -5.53
C ARG A 28 -39.25 8.59 -4.11
N ASP A 29 -40.23 7.92 -3.51
CA ASP A 29 -40.03 7.25 -2.21
C ASP A 29 -39.01 6.11 -2.39
N PRO A 30 -37.91 6.06 -1.61
CA PRO A 30 -36.93 4.99 -1.68
C PRO A 30 -37.51 3.58 -1.58
N LYS A 31 -38.67 3.39 -0.94
CA LYS A 31 -39.34 2.10 -0.77
C LYS A 31 -40.07 1.59 -2.02
N GLU A 32 -40.36 2.49 -2.97
CA GLU A 32 -41.09 2.20 -4.21
C GLU A 32 -40.15 2.04 -5.43
N ILE A 33 -38.84 2.01 -5.18
CA ILE A 33 -37.81 1.95 -6.21
C ILE A 33 -37.13 0.60 -6.11
N SER A 34 -37.07 -0.11 -7.23
CA SER A 34 -36.41 -1.41 -7.31
C SER A 34 -34.88 -1.26 -7.32
N ASP A 35 -34.17 -2.32 -6.94
CA ASP A 35 -32.70 -2.35 -7.02
C ASP A 35 -32.23 -2.21 -8.48
N GLU A 36 -32.97 -2.80 -9.43
CA GLU A 36 -32.72 -2.68 -10.87
C GLU A 36 -32.81 -1.22 -11.34
N ASP A 37 -33.79 -0.45 -10.88
CA ASP A 37 -33.92 0.97 -11.21
C ASP A 37 -32.70 1.77 -10.73
N TYR A 38 -32.20 1.50 -9.51
CA TYR A 38 -30.99 2.16 -9.00
C TYR A 38 -29.76 1.80 -9.83
N ILE A 39 -29.63 0.53 -10.22
CA ILE A 39 -28.50 0.04 -11.03
C ILE A 39 -28.56 0.65 -12.44
N GLU A 40 -29.69 0.60 -13.12
CA GLU A 40 -29.86 1.17 -14.46
C GLU A 40 -29.62 2.68 -14.45
N PHE A 41 -30.14 3.36 -13.43
CA PHE A 41 -29.91 4.78 -13.23
C PHE A 41 -28.43 5.10 -13.03
N TYR A 42 -27.71 4.33 -12.19
CA TYR A 42 -26.27 4.47 -11.99
C TYR A 42 -25.50 4.32 -13.31
N LYS A 43 -25.76 3.23 -14.04
CA LYS A 43 -25.07 2.92 -15.30
C LYS A 43 -25.27 4.01 -16.35
N THR A 44 -26.53 4.42 -16.54
CA THR A 44 -26.90 5.46 -17.50
C THR A 44 -26.31 6.81 -17.13
N THR A 45 -26.41 7.19 -15.85
CA THR A 45 -25.96 8.51 -15.39
C THR A 45 -24.43 8.64 -15.48
N PHE A 46 -23.71 7.66 -14.93
CA PHE A 46 -22.26 7.73 -14.77
C PHE A 46 -21.48 7.01 -15.86
N LYS A 47 -22.17 6.51 -16.90
CA LYS A 47 -21.59 5.80 -18.05
C LYS A 47 -20.68 4.65 -17.62
N ASP A 48 -21.11 3.93 -16.59
CA ASP A 48 -20.41 2.76 -16.05
C ASP A 48 -21.17 1.51 -16.49
N ASP A 49 -20.47 0.53 -17.05
CA ASP A 49 -21.07 -0.71 -17.53
C ASP A 49 -21.33 -1.70 -16.39
N LYS A 50 -20.61 -1.56 -15.27
CA LYS A 50 -20.75 -2.41 -14.09
C LYS A 50 -21.76 -1.86 -13.11
N ALA A 51 -22.40 -2.76 -12.36
CA ALA A 51 -23.31 -2.37 -11.29
C ALA A 51 -22.53 -1.76 -10.11
N PRO A 52 -23.14 -0.82 -9.35
CA PRO A 52 -22.54 -0.31 -8.13
C PRO A 52 -22.55 -1.37 -7.02
N LEU A 53 -21.55 -1.35 -6.14
CA LEU A 53 -21.49 -2.25 -4.97
C LEU A 53 -22.45 -1.84 -3.86
N GLY A 54 -22.99 -0.62 -3.90
CA GLY A 54 -23.98 -0.18 -2.94
C GLY A 54 -24.39 1.26 -3.19
N TRP A 55 -25.52 1.65 -2.61
CA TRP A 55 -26.01 3.01 -2.68
C TRP A 55 -26.69 3.44 -1.40
N HIS A 56 -26.79 4.76 -1.22
CA HIS A 56 -27.59 5.36 -0.17
C HIS A 56 -28.45 6.47 -0.75
N HIS A 57 -29.77 6.24 -0.79
CA HIS A 57 -30.77 7.27 -1.08
C HIS A 57 -31.18 7.92 0.25
N PHE A 58 -31.08 9.24 0.35
CA PHE A 58 -31.46 9.99 1.56
C PHE A 58 -31.89 11.43 1.24
N SER A 59 -32.58 12.05 2.20
CA SER A 59 -32.84 13.48 2.22
C SER A 59 -32.13 14.13 3.40
N GLY A 60 -31.83 15.42 3.29
CA GLY A 60 -31.11 16.16 4.31
C GLY A 60 -31.34 17.66 4.20
N ASP A 61 -30.76 18.39 5.15
CA ASP A 61 -30.69 19.85 5.14
C ASP A 61 -29.23 20.27 5.00
N ALA A 62 -28.97 21.23 4.11
CA ALA A 62 -27.64 21.78 3.86
C ALA A 62 -27.23 22.84 4.90
N GLY A 63 -27.93 22.95 6.03
CA GLY A 63 -27.59 23.83 7.16
C GLY A 63 -27.84 25.32 6.89
N THR A 64 -28.02 25.70 5.63
CA THR A 64 -28.41 27.04 5.18
C THR A 64 -29.92 27.22 5.10
N GLY A 65 -30.72 26.26 5.58
CA GLY A 65 -32.18 26.21 5.44
C GLY A 65 -32.66 25.61 4.12
N SER A 66 -31.74 25.15 3.28
CA SER A 66 -32.06 24.48 2.01
C SER A 66 -32.13 22.97 2.22
N SER A 67 -33.33 22.42 2.03
CA SER A 67 -33.56 20.98 1.94
C SER A 67 -32.97 20.42 0.63
N PHE A 68 -32.48 19.18 0.67
CA PHE A 68 -31.99 18.47 -0.51
C PHE A 68 -32.29 16.98 -0.46
N LYS A 69 -32.34 16.37 -1.64
CA LYS A 69 -32.40 14.92 -1.84
C LYS A 69 -31.13 14.46 -2.54
N ALA A 70 -30.62 13.30 -2.15
CA ALA A 70 -29.38 12.78 -2.71
C ALA A 70 -29.38 11.27 -2.85
N ILE A 71 -28.66 10.80 -3.86
CA ILE A 71 -28.27 9.40 -3.97
C ILE A 71 -26.76 9.33 -4.12
N LEU A 72 -26.17 8.49 -3.29
CA LEU A 72 -24.74 8.21 -3.23
C LEU A 72 -24.49 6.79 -3.71
N TYR A 73 -23.45 6.55 -4.51
CA TYR A 73 -23.08 5.22 -4.99
C TYR A 73 -21.63 4.87 -4.65
N ILE A 74 -21.39 3.57 -4.42
CA ILE A 74 -20.07 2.94 -4.36
C ILE A 74 -19.85 2.22 -5.71
N PRO A 75 -18.90 2.65 -6.56
CA PRO A 75 -18.61 1.98 -7.81
C PRO A 75 -17.98 0.60 -7.58
N SER A 76 -17.90 -0.23 -8.61
CA SER A 76 -17.32 -1.59 -8.53
C SER A 76 -15.80 -1.64 -8.46
N LYS A 77 -15.12 -0.56 -8.85
CA LYS A 77 -13.67 -0.38 -8.76
C LYS A 77 -13.33 1.09 -8.57
N LEU A 78 -12.15 1.37 -8.04
CA LEU A 78 -11.58 2.71 -8.08
C LEU A 78 -11.28 3.11 -9.54
N PRO A 79 -11.34 4.42 -9.88
CA PRO A 79 -10.82 4.93 -11.15
C PRO A 79 -9.35 4.55 -11.35
N GLU A 80 -8.94 4.28 -12.58
CA GLU A 80 -7.58 3.81 -12.90
C GLU A 80 -6.51 4.88 -12.61
N ASP A 81 -6.88 6.14 -12.76
CA ASP A 81 -6.04 7.30 -12.43
C ASP A 81 -6.10 7.68 -10.95
N PHE A 82 -6.84 6.96 -10.10
CA PHE A 82 -7.06 7.34 -8.70
C PHE A 82 -5.75 7.63 -7.95
N TRP A 83 -4.71 6.82 -8.12
CA TRP A 83 -3.44 7.02 -7.40
C TRP A 83 -2.51 8.05 -8.06
N ASN A 84 -2.64 8.26 -9.38
CA ASN A 84 -1.71 9.07 -10.16
C ASN A 84 -2.23 10.48 -10.44
N ALA A 85 -3.55 10.70 -10.34
CA ALA A 85 -4.16 11.98 -10.66
C ALA A 85 -3.70 13.06 -9.67
N PRO A 86 -2.99 14.11 -10.15
CA PRO A 86 -2.48 15.20 -9.32
C PRO A 86 -3.60 16.12 -8.82
N THR A 87 -4.72 16.16 -9.56
CA THR A 87 -5.87 17.01 -9.26
C THR A 87 -7.14 16.16 -9.16
N TYR A 88 -7.97 16.47 -8.17
CA TYR A 88 -9.26 15.85 -7.91
C TYR A 88 -10.26 16.23 -9.01
N SER A 89 -10.34 15.48 -10.11
CA SER A 89 -11.41 15.72 -11.08
C SER A 89 -12.72 15.08 -10.58
N VAL A 90 -13.48 15.81 -9.77
CA VAL A 90 -14.76 15.34 -9.20
C VAL A 90 -15.91 15.48 -10.21
N LYS A 91 -15.75 14.94 -11.43
CA LYS A 91 -16.80 15.00 -12.46
C LYS A 91 -18.05 14.18 -12.10
N ASP A 92 -17.93 13.31 -11.09
CA ASP A 92 -18.93 12.31 -10.70
C ASP A 92 -19.85 12.75 -9.55
N ILE A 93 -19.70 13.98 -9.03
CA ILE A 93 -20.72 14.59 -8.17
C ILE A 93 -21.50 15.62 -8.97
N ARG A 94 -22.80 15.41 -9.12
CA ARG A 94 -23.67 16.29 -9.90
C ARG A 94 -24.64 17.03 -8.98
N ILE A 95 -24.57 18.36 -9.01
CA ILE A 95 -25.44 19.25 -8.25
C ILE A 95 -26.57 19.72 -9.15
N TYR A 96 -27.79 19.56 -8.64
CA TYR A 96 -29.03 20.00 -9.25
C TYR A 96 -29.74 21.00 -8.32
N ASN A 97 -30.50 21.90 -8.93
CA ASN A 97 -31.47 22.75 -8.23
C ASN A 97 -32.83 22.52 -8.87
N LYS A 98 -33.80 22.05 -8.09
CA LYS A 98 -35.15 21.72 -8.58
C LYS A 98 -35.10 20.86 -9.85
N ARG A 99 -34.25 19.82 -9.85
CA ARG A 99 -34.06 18.85 -10.94
C ARG A 99 -33.37 19.40 -12.19
N VAL A 100 -32.89 20.65 -12.15
CA VAL A 100 -32.09 21.25 -13.22
C VAL A 100 -30.62 21.12 -12.86
N PHE A 101 -29.82 20.54 -13.76
CA PHE A 101 -28.37 20.43 -13.57
C PHE A 101 -27.75 21.83 -13.47
N ILE A 102 -26.90 22.02 -12.47
CA ILE A 102 -26.21 23.29 -12.23
C ILE A 102 -24.73 23.13 -12.52
N THR A 103 -24.07 22.23 -11.79
CA THR A 103 -22.61 22.06 -11.89
C THR A 103 -22.16 20.70 -11.36
N ASN A 104 -21.00 20.26 -11.81
CA ASN A 104 -20.20 19.20 -11.19
C ASN A 104 -18.89 19.74 -10.57
N ASP A 105 -18.69 21.05 -10.61
CA ASP A 105 -17.59 21.73 -9.96
C ASP A 105 -17.96 22.04 -8.50
N LEU A 106 -17.15 21.53 -7.58
CA LEU A 106 -17.29 21.75 -6.15
C LEU A 106 -16.47 22.96 -5.66
N GLY A 107 -15.90 23.74 -6.58
CA GLY A 107 -15.13 24.94 -6.31
C GLY A 107 -13.80 24.66 -5.59
N ASP A 108 -13.30 25.65 -4.87
CA ASP A 108 -11.96 25.64 -4.25
C ASP A 108 -11.82 24.72 -3.01
N ASP A 109 -12.89 24.07 -2.55
CA ASP A 109 -12.87 23.12 -1.41
C ASP A 109 -12.99 21.68 -1.92
N PRO A 110 -11.88 21.07 -2.42
CA PRO A 110 -11.92 19.78 -3.06
C PRO A 110 -12.33 18.68 -2.09
N ILE A 111 -13.03 17.67 -2.58
CA ILE A 111 -13.31 16.45 -1.81
C ILE A 111 -12.00 15.78 -1.40
N PRO A 112 -11.91 15.22 -0.17
CA PRO A 112 -10.70 14.55 0.28
C PRO A 112 -10.36 13.37 -0.65
N LYS A 113 -9.06 13.12 -0.87
CA LYS A 113 -8.58 12.11 -1.81
C LYS A 113 -9.24 10.76 -1.57
N TRP A 114 -9.32 10.34 -0.30
CA TRP A 114 -9.86 9.04 0.07
C TRP A 114 -11.31 8.78 -0.38
N MET A 115 -12.09 9.80 -0.74
CA MET A 115 -13.46 9.67 -1.24
C MET A 115 -13.68 10.37 -2.58
N SER A 116 -12.63 10.77 -3.31
CA SER A 116 -12.77 11.50 -4.59
C SER A 116 -13.33 10.65 -5.74
N TRP A 117 -13.41 9.33 -5.55
CA TRP A 117 -13.98 8.35 -6.49
C TRP A 117 -15.50 8.21 -6.38
N ILE A 118 -16.11 8.90 -5.43
CA ILE A 118 -17.53 8.75 -5.11
C ILE A 118 -18.41 9.29 -6.24
N LYS A 119 -19.51 8.57 -6.54
CA LYS A 119 -20.51 9.01 -7.52
C LYS A 119 -21.77 9.44 -6.80
N ALA A 120 -22.20 10.68 -7.01
CA ALA A 120 -23.30 11.26 -6.25
C ALA A 120 -24.16 12.21 -7.06
N ILE A 121 -25.44 12.26 -6.71
CA ILE A 121 -26.37 13.27 -7.18
C ILE A 121 -26.94 13.97 -5.97
N VAL A 122 -26.96 15.30 -6.02
CA VAL A 122 -27.51 16.16 -4.97
C VAL A 122 -28.46 17.14 -5.63
N ASP A 123 -29.75 17.03 -5.34
CA ASP A 123 -30.79 17.95 -5.81
C ASP A 123 -31.31 18.78 -4.64
N ALA A 124 -30.98 20.06 -4.65
CA ALA A 124 -31.39 21.00 -3.62
C ALA A 124 -32.64 21.78 -4.04
N ASP A 125 -33.50 22.06 -3.06
CA ASP A 125 -34.73 22.84 -3.29
C ASP A 125 -34.45 24.33 -3.53
N ASP A 126 -33.39 24.84 -2.91
CA ASP A 126 -32.98 26.24 -3.07
C ASP A 126 -31.45 26.35 -2.99
N LEU A 127 -30.83 26.86 -4.06
CA LEU A 127 -29.40 27.19 -4.11
C LEU A 127 -29.25 28.69 -4.39
N PRO A 128 -28.36 29.38 -3.68
CA PRO A 128 -27.96 30.74 -4.04
C PRO A 128 -27.11 30.70 -5.31
N LEU A 129 -27.79 30.68 -6.45
CA LEU A 129 -27.17 30.64 -7.77
C LEU A 129 -26.71 32.04 -8.19
N ASN A 130 -25.61 32.10 -8.92
CA ASN A 130 -25.24 33.32 -9.64
C ASN A 130 -26.22 33.59 -10.80
N VAL A 131 -26.08 34.75 -11.46
CA VAL A 131 -26.95 35.13 -12.59
C VAL A 131 -26.82 34.17 -13.78
N SER A 132 -25.64 33.58 -14.01
CA SER A 132 -25.44 32.59 -15.09
C SER A 132 -26.02 31.21 -14.78
N ARG A 133 -26.35 30.91 -13.50
CA ARG A 133 -26.72 29.59 -12.98
C ARG A 133 -25.70 28.47 -13.22
N GLU A 134 -24.47 28.82 -13.58
CA GLU A 134 -23.41 27.85 -13.89
C GLU A 134 -22.41 27.70 -12.74
N THR A 135 -22.24 28.74 -11.90
CA THR A 135 -21.32 28.69 -10.76
C THR A 135 -22.02 29.05 -9.45
N LEU A 136 -21.70 28.29 -8.40
CA LEU A 136 -22.27 28.49 -7.08
C LEU A 136 -21.55 29.64 -6.37
N GLN A 137 -22.31 30.63 -5.86
CA GLN A 137 -21.72 31.77 -5.15
C GLN A 137 -21.32 31.45 -3.69
N ASN A 138 -21.91 30.39 -3.10
CA ASN A 138 -21.81 30.12 -1.67
C ASN A 138 -20.98 28.87 -1.34
N SER A 139 -19.75 29.07 -0.90
CA SER A 139 -18.84 28.02 -0.43
C SER A 139 -19.33 27.26 0.80
N LYS A 140 -20.23 27.84 1.62
CA LYS A 140 -20.74 27.19 2.85
C LYS A 140 -21.66 26.00 2.55
N PHE A 141 -22.52 26.12 1.53
CA PHE A 141 -23.42 25.05 1.12
C PHE A 141 -22.62 23.82 0.67
N LEU A 142 -21.64 24.03 -0.21
CA LEU A 142 -20.78 22.97 -0.75
C LEU A 142 -20.01 22.24 0.36
N LYS A 143 -19.44 23.00 1.31
CA LYS A 143 -18.76 22.44 2.47
C LYS A 143 -19.67 21.57 3.33
N GLN A 144 -20.92 21.99 3.55
CA GLN A 144 -21.89 21.20 4.32
C GLN A 144 -22.31 19.93 3.58
N ILE A 145 -22.58 20.02 2.27
CA ILE A 145 -22.90 18.86 1.44
C ILE A 145 -21.76 17.84 1.50
N LYS A 146 -20.51 18.27 1.34
CA LYS A 146 -19.33 17.41 1.50
C LYS A 146 -19.33 16.68 2.84
N GLN A 147 -19.53 17.37 3.96
CA GLN A 147 -19.61 16.74 5.28
C GLN A 147 -20.77 15.73 5.41
N VAL A 148 -21.93 16.03 4.80
CA VAL A 148 -23.06 15.10 4.80
C VAL A 148 -22.73 13.86 3.95
N LEU A 149 -22.21 14.04 2.74
CA LEU A 149 -21.80 12.94 1.86
C LEU A 149 -20.75 12.06 2.51
N THR A 150 -19.72 12.64 3.14
CA THR A 150 -18.72 11.90 3.91
C THR A 150 -19.36 11.03 4.99
N ARG A 151 -20.24 11.61 5.82
CA ARG A 151 -20.92 10.85 6.89
C ARG A 151 -21.81 9.75 6.34
N ARG A 152 -22.53 10.01 5.25
CA ARG A 152 -23.42 9.04 4.60
C ARG A 152 -22.65 7.91 3.92
N LEU A 153 -21.48 8.19 3.34
CA LEU A 153 -20.58 7.17 2.81
C LEU A 153 -20.09 6.22 3.90
N ILE A 154 -19.61 6.77 5.02
CA ILE A 154 -19.16 5.95 6.16
C ILE A 154 -20.30 5.11 6.71
N GLN A 155 -21.50 5.69 6.85
CA GLN A 155 -22.70 4.94 7.27
C GLN A 155 -23.07 3.83 6.29
N LEU A 156 -22.92 4.06 4.99
CA LEU A 156 -23.18 3.04 3.97
C LEU A 156 -22.18 1.87 4.12
N PHE A 157 -20.89 2.15 4.27
CA PHE A 157 -19.90 1.11 4.55
C PHE A 157 -20.22 0.32 5.81
N GLN A 158 -20.55 1.01 6.91
CA GLN A 158 -20.91 0.38 8.18
C GLN A 158 -22.14 -0.53 8.05
N ARG A 159 -23.18 -0.05 7.33
CA ARG A 159 -24.39 -0.83 7.08
C ARG A 159 -24.09 -2.08 6.26
N ILE A 160 -23.34 -1.96 5.17
CA ILE A 160 -22.96 -3.12 4.33
C ILE A 160 -22.14 -4.12 5.16
N ALA A 161 -21.16 -3.64 5.93
CA ALA A 161 -20.34 -4.48 6.81
C ALA A 161 -21.15 -5.26 7.85
N GLN A 162 -22.23 -4.67 8.38
CA GLN A 162 -23.08 -5.27 9.40
C GLN A 162 -24.14 -6.21 8.81
N ASP A 163 -24.82 -5.77 7.75
CA ASP A 163 -26.01 -6.46 7.23
C ASP A 163 -25.65 -7.51 6.17
N ASN A 164 -24.52 -7.34 5.46
CA ASN A 164 -24.08 -8.26 4.41
C ASN A 164 -22.54 -8.37 4.35
N PRO A 165 -21.92 -9.20 5.23
CA PRO A 165 -20.47 -9.34 5.31
C PRO A 165 -19.80 -9.81 4.01
N GLU A 166 -20.46 -10.69 3.23
CA GLU A 166 -19.93 -11.19 1.95
C GLU A 166 -19.82 -10.05 0.93
N LYS A 167 -20.86 -9.23 0.81
CA LYS A 167 -20.85 -8.02 -0.02
C LYS A 167 -19.85 -6.99 0.47
N TYR A 168 -19.62 -6.91 1.78
CA TYR A 168 -18.57 -6.06 2.32
C TYR A 168 -17.17 -6.51 1.93
N GLU A 169 -16.93 -7.81 1.77
CA GLU A 169 -15.65 -8.32 1.26
C GLU A 169 -15.40 -7.83 -0.18
N GLU A 170 -16.43 -7.79 -1.03
CA GLU A 170 -16.34 -7.19 -2.38
C GLU A 170 -16.04 -5.70 -2.33
N VAL A 171 -16.76 -4.96 -1.47
CA VAL A 171 -16.50 -3.53 -1.23
C VAL A 171 -15.07 -3.31 -0.73
N TRP A 172 -14.61 -4.14 0.19
CA TRP A 172 -13.25 -4.07 0.72
C TRP A 172 -12.22 -4.31 -0.37
N LYS A 173 -12.37 -5.37 -1.18
CA LYS A 173 -11.47 -5.65 -2.31
C LYS A 173 -11.37 -4.47 -3.28
N ALA A 174 -12.48 -3.78 -3.52
CA ALA A 174 -12.53 -2.65 -4.43
C ALA A 174 -12.02 -1.33 -3.82
N MET A 175 -12.25 -1.10 -2.51
CA MET A 175 -12.09 0.21 -1.87
C MET A 175 -11.07 0.23 -0.71
N ALA A 176 -10.38 -0.87 -0.40
CA ALA A 176 -9.48 -0.99 0.75
C ALA A 176 -8.46 0.15 0.83
N GLY A 177 -7.75 0.42 -0.26
CA GLY A 177 -6.73 1.48 -0.31
C GLY A 177 -7.32 2.87 -0.03
N ALA A 178 -8.52 3.15 -0.53
CA ALA A 178 -9.22 4.40 -0.26
C ALA A 178 -9.71 4.49 1.20
N ILE A 179 -10.27 3.42 1.75
CA ILE A 179 -10.70 3.38 3.17
C ILE A 179 -9.49 3.57 4.09
N LYS A 180 -8.37 2.90 3.82
CA LYS A 180 -7.10 3.04 4.57
C LYS A 180 -6.55 4.45 4.48
N LEU A 181 -6.54 5.06 3.29
CA LEU A 181 -6.14 6.45 3.12
C LEU A 181 -7.03 7.38 3.97
N GLY A 182 -8.34 7.15 3.98
CA GLY A 182 -9.27 7.88 4.83
C GLY A 182 -9.02 7.68 6.33
N ALA A 183 -8.61 6.48 6.75
CA ALA A 183 -8.19 6.21 8.13
C ALA A 183 -6.89 6.95 8.53
N VAL A 184 -6.11 7.42 7.55
CA VAL A 184 -4.91 8.24 7.77
C VAL A 184 -5.23 9.74 7.78
N GLU A 185 -5.96 10.23 6.78
CA GLU A 185 -6.10 11.68 6.52
C GLU A 185 -7.39 12.31 7.05
N SER A 186 -8.45 11.54 7.32
CA SER A 186 -9.78 12.08 7.63
C SER A 186 -9.96 12.44 9.11
N ASP A 187 -10.77 13.48 9.36
CA ASP A 187 -11.33 13.76 10.70
C ASP A 187 -12.14 12.59 11.27
N HIS A 188 -12.64 11.69 10.41
CA HIS A 188 -13.38 10.48 10.81
C HIS A 188 -12.50 9.22 10.88
N LYS A 189 -11.18 9.38 11.01
CA LYS A 189 -10.20 8.28 11.02
C LYS A 189 -10.56 7.07 11.87
N LEU A 190 -11.11 7.26 13.07
CA LEU A 190 -11.51 6.14 13.94
C LEU A 190 -12.66 5.30 13.35
N LYS A 191 -13.64 5.94 12.71
CA LYS A 191 -14.76 5.23 12.08
C LYS A 191 -14.29 4.46 10.83
N LEU A 192 -13.36 5.05 10.09
CA LEU A 192 -12.76 4.42 8.90
C LEU A 192 -11.80 3.29 9.28
N ALA A 193 -11.06 3.43 10.38
CA ALA A 193 -10.26 2.35 10.95
C ALA A 193 -11.12 1.15 11.39
N GLY A 194 -12.32 1.36 11.96
CA GLY A 194 -13.22 0.24 12.28
C GLY A 194 -13.75 -0.51 11.03
N LEU A 195 -13.66 0.12 9.86
CA LEU A 195 -14.05 -0.47 8.59
C LEU A 195 -12.90 -1.26 7.93
N THR A 196 -11.67 -1.18 8.43
CA THR A 196 -10.57 -1.94 7.84
C THR A 196 -10.65 -3.43 8.16
N ARG A 197 -10.06 -4.24 7.27
CA ARG A 197 -10.04 -5.70 7.37
C ARG A 197 -8.64 -6.22 7.08
N TYR A 198 -8.19 -7.17 7.88
CA TYR A 198 -6.84 -7.72 7.82
C TYR A 198 -6.85 -9.23 7.89
N ALA A 199 -5.85 -9.85 7.28
CA ALA A 199 -5.52 -11.22 7.55
C ALA A 199 -4.78 -11.32 8.90
N THR A 200 -4.80 -12.50 9.49
CA THR A 200 -4.07 -12.83 10.71
C THR A 200 -3.38 -14.19 10.55
N ASN A 201 -2.62 -14.59 11.56
CA ASN A 201 -2.10 -15.96 11.65
C ASN A 201 -3.20 -17.03 11.88
N GLN A 202 -4.47 -16.64 12.09
CA GLN A 202 -5.58 -17.56 12.40
C GLN A 202 -6.79 -17.41 11.46
N ARG A 203 -6.92 -16.28 10.76
CA ARG A 203 -8.10 -15.86 9.99
C ARG A 203 -7.68 -15.05 8.76
N ASN A 204 -8.48 -15.04 7.70
CA ASN A 204 -8.15 -14.32 6.46
C ASN A 204 -8.78 -12.92 6.36
N PHE A 205 -9.83 -12.66 7.14
CA PHE A 205 -10.61 -11.42 7.03
C PHE A 205 -11.18 -11.05 8.40
N THR A 206 -10.51 -10.13 9.09
CA THR A 206 -10.79 -9.76 10.49
C THR A 206 -10.76 -8.25 10.67
N SER A 207 -11.75 -7.70 11.36
CA SER A 207 -11.77 -6.32 11.86
C SER A 207 -11.04 -6.17 13.20
N PHE A 208 -10.68 -4.95 13.58
CA PHE A 208 -10.11 -4.69 14.90
C PHE A 208 -11.04 -5.14 16.04
N ASP A 209 -12.35 -4.91 15.90
CA ASP A 209 -13.33 -5.32 16.93
C ASP A 209 -13.38 -6.84 17.09
N GLU A 210 -13.31 -7.58 15.99
CA GLU A 210 -13.25 -9.05 16.01
C GLU A 210 -11.93 -9.58 16.57
N TYR A 211 -10.83 -8.86 16.41
CA TYR A 211 -9.56 -9.16 17.08
C TYR A 211 -9.71 -8.97 18.60
N VAL A 212 -10.25 -7.82 19.03
CA VAL A 212 -10.42 -7.50 20.46
C VAL A 212 -11.38 -8.46 21.16
N LYS A 213 -12.38 -8.99 20.46
CA LYS A 213 -13.26 -10.06 20.96
C LYS A 213 -12.53 -11.39 21.19
N ASN A 214 -11.47 -11.67 20.44
CA ASN A 214 -10.67 -12.90 20.53
C ASN A 214 -9.39 -12.76 21.39
N LYS A 215 -9.15 -11.59 22.00
CA LYS A 215 -7.98 -11.34 22.83
C LYS A 215 -7.89 -12.30 24.03
N LYS A 216 -6.68 -12.63 24.46
CA LYS A 216 -6.45 -13.47 25.64
C LYS A 216 -6.63 -12.67 26.93
N LYS A 217 -6.85 -13.39 28.04
CA LYS A 217 -6.90 -12.78 29.37
C LYS A 217 -5.54 -12.16 29.69
N GLY A 218 -5.53 -10.94 30.22
CA GLY A 218 -4.29 -10.20 30.53
C GLY A 218 -3.68 -9.45 29.33
N GLN A 219 -4.08 -9.76 28.10
CA GLN A 219 -3.55 -9.11 26.89
C GLN A 219 -3.94 -7.61 26.84
N ASP A 220 -2.92 -6.74 26.83
CA ASP A 220 -3.03 -5.28 26.75
C ASP A 220 -2.58 -4.70 25.39
N GLN A 221 -2.03 -5.55 24.52
CA GLN A 221 -1.47 -5.21 23.22
C GLN A 221 -2.24 -5.85 22.06
N ILE A 222 -2.41 -5.13 20.95
CA ILE A 222 -2.82 -5.67 19.65
C ILE A 222 -1.55 -5.93 18.85
N PHE A 223 -1.23 -7.19 18.60
CA PHE A 223 -0.03 -7.58 17.86
C PHE A 223 -0.25 -7.45 16.37
N PHE A 224 0.70 -6.82 15.67
CA PHE A 224 0.71 -6.78 14.22
C PHE A 224 2.12 -6.96 13.65
N LEU A 225 2.21 -7.55 12.47
CA LEU A 225 3.41 -7.70 11.67
C LEU A 225 3.21 -6.99 10.34
N ALA A 226 3.99 -5.94 10.11
CA ALA A 226 4.13 -5.36 8.78
C ALA A 226 5.18 -6.12 7.98
N GLY A 227 4.92 -6.37 6.70
CA GLY A 227 5.91 -6.86 5.75
C GLY A 227 5.56 -6.40 4.33
N LEU A 228 6.15 -5.26 3.94
CA LEU A 228 5.74 -4.55 2.75
C LEU A 228 5.98 -5.38 1.48
N GLY A 229 4.90 -5.66 0.75
CA GLY A 229 4.91 -6.45 -0.48
C GLY A 229 5.21 -7.94 -0.27
N GLN A 230 5.28 -8.41 0.97
CA GLN A 230 5.48 -9.82 1.27
C GLN A 230 4.13 -10.57 1.19
N PRO A 231 4.12 -11.79 0.64
CA PRO A 231 2.92 -12.60 0.60
C PRO A 231 2.55 -13.10 2.02
N MET A 232 1.26 -13.35 2.25
CA MET A 232 0.72 -13.64 3.59
C MET A 232 1.29 -14.92 4.22
N ASP A 233 1.62 -15.92 3.40
CA ASP A 233 2.28 -17.16 3.82
C ASP A 233 3.67 -16.91 4.42
N MET A 234 4.43 -15.99 3.83
CA MET A 234 5.73 -15.57 4.36
C MET A 234 5.58 -14.84 5.71
N LEU A 235 4.54 -14.01 5.86
CA LEU A 235 4.24 -13.34 7.13
C LEU A 235 3.80 -14.32 8.21
N GLN A 236 3.02 -15.35 7.86
CA GLN A 236 2.64 -16.43 8.77
C GLN A 236 3.83 -17.29 9.22
N GLY A 237 4.86 -17.42 8.39
CA GLY A 237 6.11 -18.11 8.72
C GLY A 237 7.20 -17.22 9.34
N SER A 238 6.86 -15.99 9.74
CA SER A 238 7.85 -15.03 10.25
C SER A 238 8.39 -15.41 11.63
N VAL A 239 9.70 -15.17 11.82
CA VAL A 239 10.39 -15.41 13.11
C VAL A 239 9.82 -14.57 14.25
N PHE A 240 9.25 -13.42 13.93
CA PHE A 240 8.73 -12.50 14.94
C PHE A 240 7.43 -12.97 15.59
N ILE A 241 6.73 -13.92 14.98
CA ILE A 241 5.44 -14.41 15.49
C ILE A 241 5.51 -15.84 16.04
N GLU A 242 6.67 -16.49 16.05
CA GLU A 242 6.81 -17.90 16.47
C GLU A 242 6.17 -18.18 17.83
N LYS A 243 6.58 -17.45 18.89
CA LYS A 243 6.03 -17.67 20.22
C LYS A 243 4.59 -17.19 20.35
N LEU A 244 4.22 -16.10 19.67
CA LEU A 244 2.82 -15.62 19.65
C LEU A 244 1.90 -16.70 19.05
N HIS A 245 2.30 -17.29 17.94
CA HIS A 245 1.59 -18.37 17.28
C HIS A 245 1.56 -19.64 18.16
N ALA A 246 2.70 -20.06 18.71
CA ALA A 246 2.77 -21.23 19.59
C ALA A 246 1.90 -21.09 20.86
N ARG A 247 1.77 -19.87 21.38
CA ARG A 247 0.91 -19.55 22.54
C ARG A 247 -0.55 -19.25 22.16
N GLY A 248 -0.90 -19.30 20.87
CA GLY A 248 -2.26 -19.08 20.38
C GLY A 248 -2.72 -17.62 20.39
N TYR A 249 -1.81 -16.65 20.46
CA TYR A 249 -2.12 -15.24 20.24
C TYR A 249 -2.39 -14.97 18.76
N GLU A 250 -3.33 -14.08 18.52
CA GLU A 250 -3.65 -13.61 17.18
C GLU A 250 -2.73 -12.43 16.82
N VAL A 251 -2.24 -12.40 15.58
CA VAL A 251 -1.36 -11.35 15.05
C VAL A 251 -1.94 -10.87 13.72
N LEU A 252 -2.16 -9.56 13.60
CA LEU A 252 -2.58 -8.93 12.35
C LEU A 252 -1.41 -8.92 11.36
N LEU A 253 -1.62 -9.44 10.15
CA LEU A 253 -0.62 -9.50 9.09
C LEU A 253 -0.95 -8.44 8.05
N VAL A 254 0.00 -7.53 7.82
CA VAL A 254 -0.22 -6.37 6.94
C VAL A 254 0.91 -6.22 5.94
N SER A 255 0.57 -5.98 4.67
CA SER A 255 1.53 -5.99 3.56
C SER A 255 1.48 -4.73 2.70
N GLU A 256 0.56 -3.79 2.97
CA GLU A 256 0.43 -2.56 2.17
C GLU A 256 1.12 -1.37 2.86
N PRO A 257 1.68 -0.40 2.10
CA PRO A 257 2.34 0.77 2.68
C PRO A 257 1.47 1.59 3.64
N LEU A 258 0.17 1.71 3.33
CA LEU A 258 -0.76 2.49 4.14
C LEU A 258 -1.03 1.83 5.50
N ASP A 259 -0.84 0.51 5.63
CA ASP A 259 -1.12 -0.18 6.87
C ASP A 259 -0.23 0.31 8.01
N GLU A 260 1.08 0.40 7.80
CA GLU A 260 1.99 0.84 8.85
C GLU A 260 1.68 2.28 9.33
N ILE A 261 1.22 3.14 8.42
CA ILE A 261 0.80 4.52 8.74
C ILE A 261 -0.50 4.51 9.55
N VAL A 262 -1.49 3.68 9.17
CA VAL A 262 -2.75 3.54 9.91
C VAL A 262 -2.49 3.12 11.36
N PHE A 263 -1.68 2.08 11.58
CA PHE A 263 -1.41 1.57 12.92
C PHE A 263 -0.61 2.58 13.77
N THR A 264 0.35 3.27 13.16
CA THR A 264 1.12 4.34 13.82
C THR A 264 0.23 5.52 14.25
N ASN A 265 -0.76 5.88 13.43
CA ASN A 265 -1.65 7.01 13.71
C ASN A 265 -2.73 6.68 14.75
N LEU A 266 -3.24 5.46 14.76
CA LEU A 266 -4.30 5.06 15.69
C LEU A 266 -3.81 4.94 17.13
N ARG A 267 -2.57 4.48 17.35
CA ARG A 267 -1.91 4.20 18.64
C ARG A 267 -2.61 3.16 19.53
N THR A 268 -3.92 3.30 19.73
CA THR A 268 -4.76 2.42 20.53
C THR A 268 -6.09 2.12 19.86
N TRP A 269 -6.67 0.94 20.14
CA TRP A 269 -8.03 0.56 19.76
C TRP A 269 -8.73 -0.09 20.95
N GLU A 270 -9.91 0.39 21.34
CA GLU A 270 -10.65 -0.12 22.52
C GLU A 270 -9.78 -0.21 23.80
N GLY A 271 -8.87 0.75 23.98
CA GLY A 271 -7.94 0.82 25.11
C GLY A 271 -6.68 -0.03 25.00
N LEU A 272 -6.57 -0.91 24.00
CA LEU A 272 -5.37 -1.72 23.75
C LEU A 272 -4.39 -0.97 22.86
N ARG A 273 -3.09 -1.06 23.15
CA ARG A 273 -2.03 -0.43 22.34
C ARG A 273 -1.62 -1.31 21.16
N PHE A 274 -1.39 -0.72 19.99
CA PHE A 274 -0.81 -1.47 18.88
C PHE A 274 0.68 -1.76 19.14
N GLN A 275 1.08 -3.01 19.00
CA GLN A 275 2.44 -3.48 19.16
C GLN A 275 2.94 -4.14 17.87
N ASP A 276 3.93 -3.51 17.26
CA ASP A 276 4.68 -4.09 16.15
C ASP A 276 5.57 -5.21 16.67
N VAL A 277 5.37 -6.43 16.15
CA VAL A 277 6.14 -7.60 16.57
C VAL A 277 7.58 -7.59 16.04
N THR A 278 7.95 -6.65 15.19
CA THR A 278 9.35 -6.41 14.77
C THR A 278 10.08 -5.43 15.70
N LYS A 279 9.35 -4.81 16.62
CA LYS A 279 9.87 -3.86 17.60
C LYS A 279 10.05 -4.49 18.98
N SER A 280 10.91 -3.87 19.78
CA SER A 280 11.00 -4.12 21.22
C SER A 280 9.75 -3.61 21.96
N GLY A 281 9.49 -4.20 23.14
CA GLY A 281 8.32 -3.89 23.97
C GLY A 281 7.16 -4.89 23.83
N LEU A 282 7.37 -6.04 23.18
CA LEU A 282 6.41 -7.14 23.14
C LEU A 282 6.20 -7.71 24.55
N THR A 283 4.97 -7.64 25.05
CA THR A 283 4.56 -8.21 26.33
C THR A 283 3.32 -9.08 26.14
N PHE A 284 3.26 -10.22 26.83
CA PHE A 284 2.15 -11.18 26.65
C PHE A 284 0.95 -10.91 27.57
N GLY A 285 1.16 -10.10 28.62
CA GLY A 285 0.12 -9.69 29.56
C GLY A 285 -0.11 -10.66 30.73
N ASP A 286 0.59 -11.79 30.76
CA ASP A 286 0.54 -12.80 31.83
C ASP A 286 1.83 -12.88 32.65
N GLU A 287 2.80 -12.00 32.38
CA GLU A 287 4.09 -11.86 33.08
C GLU A 287 3.95 -11.61 34.59
N GLY A 288 2.73 -11.27 35.06
CA GLY A 288 2.40 -11.07 36.47
C GLY A 288 1.67 -12.25 37.15
N GLU A 289 1.36 -13.34 36.43
CA GLU A 289 0.67 -14.51 37.02
C GLU A 289 1.66 -15.41 37.81
N ASP A 290 2.94 -15.48 37.41
CA ASP A 290 4.01 -16.20 38.14
C ASP A 290 5.38 -15.45 38.11
N PRO A 291 5.44 -14.22 38.66
CA PRO A 291 6.57 -13.30 38.45
C PRO A 291 7.87 -13.78 39.10
N GLU A 292 7.83 -14.67 40.08
CA GLU A 292 9.01 -15.09 40.83
C GLU A 292 9.77 -16.21 40.12
N GLU A 293 9.07 -17.20 39.55
CA GLU A 293 9.68 -18.30 38.80
C GLU A 293 10.20 -17.84 37.43
N GLU A 294 9.44 -16.99 36.73
CA GLU A 294 9.84 -16.49 35.41
C GLU A 294 11.05 -15.54 35.51
N LYS A 295 11.07 -14.68 36.53
CA LYS A 295 12.22 -13.81 36.81
C LYS A 295 13.46 -14.59 37.23
N GLN A 296 13.30 -15.68 38.00
CA GLN A 296 14.41 -16.57 38.33
C GLN A 296 14.96 -17.28 37.08
N LYS A 297 14.09 -17.81 36.21
CA LYS A 297 14.51 -18.43 34.94
C LYS A 297 15.23 -17.44 34.03
N GLN A 298 14.70 -16.22 33.88
CA GLN A 298 15.36 -15.18 33.10
C GLN A 298 16.71 -14.79 33.69
N ALA A 299 16.84 -14.66 35.01
CA ALA A 299 18.11 -14.34 35.66
C ALA A 299 19.15 -15.47 35.48
N GLN A 300 18.73 -16.73 35.60
CA GLN A 300 19.60 -17.88 35.34
C GLN A 300 20.07 -17.95 33.88
N LEU A 301 19.17 -17.70 32.93
CA LEU A 301 19.51 -17.64 31.52
C LEU A 301 20.45 -16.46 31.22
N ALA A 302 20.18 -15.27 31.77
CA ALA A 302 21.06 -14.12 31.64
C ALA A 302 22.49 -14.45 32.12
N ALA A 303 22.61 -15.03 33.33
CA ALA A 303 23.91 -15.42 33.87
C ALA A 303 24.62 -16.51 33.03
N LYS A 304 23.88 -17.50 32.51
CA LYS A 304 24.45 -18.58 31.67
C LYS A 304 24.97 -18.04 30.33
N PHE A 305 24.27 -17.09 29.74
CA PHE A 305 24.57 -16.57 28.39
C PHE A 305 25.37 -15.26 28.38
N GLU A 306 25.68 -14.67 29.54
CA GLU A 306 26.49 -13.44 29.65
C GLU A 306 27.78 -13.47 28.80
N PRO A 307 28.61 -14.55 28.82
CA PRO A 307 29.84 -14.57 28.03
C PRO A 307 29.58 -14.48 26.52
N LEU A 308 28.51 -15.13 26.03
CA LEU A 308 28.12 -15.07 24.63
C LEU A 308 27.55 -13.70 24.27
N ILE A 309 26.77 -13.08 25.17
CA ILE A 309 26.21 -11.74 24.97
C ILE A 309 27.33 -10.70 24.85
N GLU A 310 28.33 -10.75 25.72
CA GLU A 310 29.51 -9.87 25.66
C GLU A 310 30.31 -10.08 24.37
N TYR A 311 30.58 -11.33 24.00
CA TYR A 311 31.26 -11.66 22.75
C TYR A 311 30.50 -11.11 21.53
N LEU A 312 29.18 -11.33 21.46
CA LEU A 312 28.34 -10.84 20.37
C LEU A 312 28.33 -9.30 20.34
N LYS A 313 28.20 -8.62 21.48
CA LYS A 313 28.25 -7.15 21.53
C LYS A 313 29.55 -6.59 20.95
N ASN A 314 30.68 -7.21 21.27
CA ASN A 314 31.98 -6.79 20.74
C ASN A 314 32.09 -7.04 19.23
N GLN A 315 31.66 -8.21 18.77
CA GLN A 315 31.73 -8.59 17.35
C GLN A 315 30.75 -7.79 16.47
N THR A 316 29.62 -7.35 17.01
CA THR A 316 28.55 -6.67 16.25
C THR A 316 28.42 -5.18 16.53
N ALA A 317 29.38 -4.56 17.24
CA ALA A 317 29.30 -3.17 17.67
C ALA A 317 29.03 -2.18 16.50
N ASP A 318 29.52 -2.50 15.30
CA ASP A 318 29.35 -1.68 14.11
C ASP A 318 27.96 -1.85 13.44
N SER A 319 27.23 -2.91 13.76
CA SER A 319 25.99 -3.30 13.05
C SER A 319 24.75 -3.36 13.94
N VAL A 320 24.91 -3.57 15.25
CA VAL A 320 23.83 -3.78 16.22
C VAL A 320 24.14 -2.98 17.48
N MET A 321 23.14 -2.27 18.00
CA MET A 321 23.26 -1.46 19.21
C MET A 321 23.40 -2.31 20.47
N ASN A 322 22.64 -3.40 20.57
CA ASN A 322 22.58 -4.22 21.76
C ASN A 322 22.20 -5.67 21.43
N THR A 323 22.63 -6.59 22.28
CA THR A 323 22.30 -8.02 22.20
C THR A 323 21.57 -8.43 23.47
N ILE A 324 20.38 -9.02 23.32
CA ILE A 324 19.53 -9.44 24.42
C ILE A 324 18.98 -10.86 24.21
N ILE A 325 18.54 -11.49 25.29
CA ILE A 325 17.80 -12.75 25.21
C ILE A 325 16.40 -12.47 24.69
N SER A 326 15.97 -13.26 23.70
CA SER A 326 14.65 -13.12 23.10
C SER A 326 13.54 -13.66 24.00
N ASN A 327 12.44 -12.91 24.05
CA ASN A 327 11.18 -13.41 24.60
C ASN A 327 10.21 -13.90 23.53
N ARG A 328 10.53 -13.83 22.23
CA ARG A 328 9.61 -14.10 21.11
C ARG A 328 9.98 -15.28 20.20
N LEU A 329 11.24 -15.71 20.22
CA LEU A 329 11.72 -16.82 19.40
C LEU A 329 11.42 -18.18 20.05
N VAL A 330 11.21 -19.20 19.22
CA VAL A 330 11.00 -20.59 19.66
C VAL A 330 11.95 -21.53 18.94
N VAL A 331 11.91 -21.53 17.61
CA VAL A 331 12.71 -22.42 16.75
C VAL A 331 13.94 -21.68 16.23
N SER A 332 13.77 -20.42 15.84
CA SER A 332 14.84 -19.65 15.24
C SER A 332 15.95 -19.31 16.25
N PRO A 333 17.24 -19.30 15.83
CA PRO A 333 18.36 -19.06 16.72
C PRO A 333 18.49 -17.59 17.14
N CYS A 334 18.19 -16.67 16.24
CA CYS A 334 18.22 -15.24 16.51
C CYS A 334 17.33 -14.46 15.54
N ALA A 335 17.07 -13.19 15.88
CA ALA A 335 16.36 -12.23 15.03
C ALA A 335 16.88 -10.81 15.29
N ILE A 336 16.70 -9.93 14.31
CA ILE A 336 17.04 -8.50 14.44
C ILE A 336 15.75 -7.72 14.64
N VAL A 337 15.64 -7.04 15.78
CA VAL A 337 14.50 -6.18 16.11
C VAL A 337 14.92 -4.72 16.17
N THR A 338 13.94 -3.83 16.15
CA THR A 338 14.18 -2.39 16.28
C THR A 338 13.71 -1.86 17.65
N PRO A 339 14.31 -0.77 18.17
CA PRO A 339 13.77 -0.08 19.33
C PRO A 339 12.33 0.39 19.10
N THR A 340 11.57 0.54 20.18
CA THR A 340 10.16 0.99 20.14
C THR A 340 9.95 2.27 19.30
N PHE A 341 10.88 3.23 19.37
CA PHE A 341 10.82 4.49 18.62
C PHE A 341 11.63 4.49 17.31
N GLY A 342 12.25 3.37 16.95
CA GLY A 342 12.99 3.22 15.70
C GLY A 342 12.08 2.98 14.50
N TYR A 343 12.63 3.19 13.29
CA TYR A 343 11.99 2.73 12.06
C TYR A 343 12.06 1.20 11.97
N SER A 344 10.94 0.59 11.59
CA SER A 344 10.93 -0.82 11.21
C SER A 344 11.73 -1.00 9.91
N ALA A 345 12.11 -2.24 9.59
CA ALA A 345 12.74 -2.55 8.30
C ALA A 345 11.87 -2.11 7.11
N ASN A 346 10.55 -2.22 7.24
CA ASN A 346 9.62 -1.79 6.19
C ASN A 346 9.59 -0.26 6.06
N MET A 347 9.56 0.46 7.17
CA MET A 347 9.59 1.93 7.16
C MET A 347 10.91 2.44 6.58
N GLU A 348 12.03 1.79 6.89
CA GLU A 348 13.33 2.12 6.32
C GLU A 348 13.33 1.95 4.78
N ARG A 349 12.77 0.85 4.28
CA ARG A 349 12.58 0.62 2.84
C ARG A 349 11.66 1.66 2.21
N LEU A 350 10.52 1.96 2.84
CA LEU A 350 9.54 2.94 2.35
C LEU A 350 10.16 4.35 2.26
N MET A 351 10.85 4.78 3.33
CA MET A 351 11.51 6.08 3.39
C MET A 351 12.66 6.19 2.39
N SER A 352 13.43 5.11 2.20
CA SER A 352 14.52 5.06 1.23
C SER A 352 14.01 5.11 -0.21
N ALA A 353 12.84 4.52 -0.49
CA ALA A 353 12.21 4.57 -1.81
C ALA A 353 11.60 5.95 -2.13
N GLN A 354 11.07 6.68 -1.13
CA GLN A 354 10.47 8.01 -1.32
C GLN A 354 11.51 9.14 -1.33
N ASN A 355 12.58 9.03 -0.55
CA ASN A 355 13.61 10.04 -0.47
C ASN A 355 14.68 9.78 -1.53
N ALA A 356 14.57 10.45 -2.68
CA ALA A 356 15.60 10.51 -3.72
C ALA A 356 16.90 11.19 -3.21
N GLY A 357 17.67 10.50 -2.36
CA GLY A 357 19.03 10.89 -1.95
C GLY A 357 19.17 11.75 -0.69
N LYS A 358 18.09 12.13 0.01
CA LYS A 358 18.22 12.79 1.33
C LYS A 358 18.26 11.75 2.44
N LYS A 359 19.47 11.38 2.89
CA LYS A 359 19.69 10.53 4.06
C LYS A 359 19.20 11.23 5.33
N PHE A 360 17.93 11.03 5.71
CA PHE A 360 17.49 11.34 7.08
C PHE A 360 18.09 10.31 8.03
N GLN A 361 19.14 10.71 8.75
CA GLN A 361 19.85 9.88 9.74
C GLN A 361 19.06 9.66 11.05
N PHE A 362 17.90 10.30 11.22
CA PHE A 362 17.09 10.12 12.42
C PHE A 362 16.34 8.78 12.35
N GLY A 363 16.82 7.79 13.09
CA GLY A 363 16.15 6.49 13.29
C GLY A 363 16.65 5.34 12.40
N GLN A 364 17.57 5.61 11.46
CA GLN A 364 18.27 4.56 10.71
C GLN A 364 19.26 3.82 11.63
N GLY A 365 19.32 2.49 11.54
CA GLY A 365 20.42 1.69 12.07
C GLY A 365 20.37 1.30 13.55
N LEU A 366 19.30 1.62 14.28
CA LEU A 366 19.14 1.10 15.65
C LEU A 366 18.60 -0.34 15.59
N LYS A 367 19.51 -1.30 15.55
CA LYS A 367 19.20 -2.74 15.50
C LYS A 367 19.53 -3.38 16.85
N ILE A 368 18.70 -4.31 17.31
CA ILE A 368 18.92 -5.11 18.52
C ILE A 368 18.93 -6.57 18.09
N LEU A 369 19.97 -7.31 18.46
CA LEU A 369 20.07 -8.75 18.23
C LEU A 369 19.39 -9.48 19.38
N GLU A 370 18.33 -10.20 19.07
CA GLU A 370 17.67 -11.11 20.00
C GLU A 370 18.15 -12.54 19.75
N ILE A 371 18.66 -13.22 20.79
CA ILE A 371 19.11 -14.62 20.72
C ILE A 371 18.15 -15.57 21.44
N ASN A 372 18.00 -16.77 20.90
CA ASN A 372 17.18 -17.83 21.48
C ASN A 372 18.04 -18.82 22.29
N PRO A 373 17.95 -18.81 23.63
CA PRO A 373 18.77 -19.69 24.47
C PRO A 373 18.42 -21.17 24.35
N ALA A 374 17.23 -21.51 23.83
CA ALA A 374 16.81 -22.89 23.60
C ALA A 374 17.31 -23.46 22.26
N SER A 375 17.91 -22.62 21.40
CA SER A 375 18.41 -23.07 20.09
C SER A 375 19.72 -23.85 20.24
N PRO A 376 19.84 -25.05 19.64
CA PRO A 376 21.08 -25.82 19.66
C PRO A 376 22.28 -25.07 19.08
N LEU A 377 22.05 -24.17 18.11
CA LEU A 377 23.10 -23.35 17.52
C LEU A 377 23.66 -22.35 18.54
N ILE A 378 22.78 -21.69 19.31
CA ILE A 378 23.16 -20.71 20.32
C ILE A 378 23.85 -21.40 21.51
N GLU A 379 23.38 -22.58 21.92
CA GLU A 379 24.08 -23.37 22.94
C GLU A 379 25.45 -23.87 22.47
N GLY A 380 25.56 -24.27 21.19
CA GLY A 380 26.84 -24.65 20.59
C GLY A 380 27.83 -23.49 20.54
N LEU A 381 27.37 -22.30 20.16
CA LEU A 381 28.16 -21.07 20.16
C LEU A 381 28.63 -20.71 21.57
N LEU A 382 27.76 -20.77 22.58
CA LEU A 382 28.14 -20.52 23.97
C LEU A 382 29.29 -21.45 24.42
N LYS A 383 29.21 -22.75 24.12
CA LYS A 383 30.25 -23.72 24.49
C LYS A 383 31.58 -23.44 23.81
N ARG A 384 31.59 -22.96 22.57
CA ARG A 384 32.81 -22.59 21.85
C ARG A 384 33.41 -21.29 22.40
N VAL A 385 32.59 -20.27 22.63
CA VAL A 385 33.05 -19.01 23.24
C VAL A 385 33.63 -19.23 24.64
N GLN A 386 33.06 -20.13 25.44
CA GLN A 386 33.60 -20.49 26.76
C GLN A 386 34.93 -21.27 26.72
N ARG A 387 35.29 -21.85 25.58
CA ARG A 387 36.57 -22.56 25.38
C ARG A 387 37.68 -21.64 24.88
N LEU A 388 37.33 -20.44 24.43
CA LEU A 388 38.32 -19.49 23.97
C LEU A 388 39.30 -19.18 25.13
N PRO A 389 40.61 -19.13 24.83
CA PRO A 389 41.61 -18.78 25.82
C PRO A 389 41.31 -17.41 26.44
N GLY A 390 41.59 -17.29 27.75
CA GLY A 390 41.42 -16.03 28.46
C GLY A 390 42.37 -14.94 27.94
N PRO A 391 42.18 -13.66 28.34
CA PRO A 391 43.03 -12.55 27.90
C PRO A 391 44.53 -12.70 28.27
N ASP A 392 44.87 -13.64 29.16
CA ASP A 392 46.23 -13.95 29.60
C ASP A 392 46.83 -15.21 28.93
N GLU A 393 46.09 -15.86 28.03
CA GLU A 393 46.50 -17.07 27.29
C GLU A 393 46.72 -16.76 25.79
N ASP A 394 47.53 -17.58 25.11
CA ASP A 394 47.80 -17.40 23.68
C ASP A 394 46.50 -17.60 22.87
N PRO A 395 46.10 -16.64 22.00
CA PRO A 395 44.86 -16.73 21.26
C PRO A 395 44.89 -17.86 20.22
N ASP A 396 43.85 -18.69 20.22
CA ASP A 396 43.62 -19.65 19.14
C ASP A 396 42.98 -18.92 17.94
N LEU A 397 43.85 -18.36 17.10
CA LEU A 397 43.45 -17.56 15.94
C LEU A 397 42.57 -18.33 14.95
N GLU A 398 42.68 -19.66 14.90
CA GLU A 398 41.90 -20.49 13.99
C GLU A 398 40.48 -20.71 14.54
N GLU A 399 40.35 -21.08 15.82
CA GLU A 399 39.05 -21.24 16.47
C GLU A 399 38.30 -19.90 16.57
N GLU A 400 38.99 -18.80 16.88
CA GLU A 400 38.40 -17.46 16.89
C GLU A 400 37.87 -17.05 15.50
N ALA A 401 38.63 -17.32 14.44
CA ALA A 401 38.23 -17.02 13.08
C ALA A 401 37.00 -17.84 12.65
N GLU A 402 36.93 -19.11 13.04
CA GLU A 402 35.75 -19.95 12.79
C GLU A 402 34.50 -19.44 13.53
N ILE A 403 34.61 -19.13 14.83
CA ILE A 403 33.48 -18.62 15.61
C ILE A 403 32.99 -17.31 15.01
N LYS A 404 33.91 -16.42 14.65
CA LYS A 404 33.62 -15.16 13.97
C LYS A 404 32.86 -15.36 12.66
N GLU A 405 33.31 -16.31 11.83
CA GLU A 405 32.64 -16.62 10.56
C GLU A 405 31.21 -17.15 10.76
N ILE A 406 31.00 -18.00 11.77
CA ILE A 406 29.67 -18.51 12.12
C ILE A 406 28.76 -17.38 12.59
N VAL A 407 29.27 -16.52 13.47
CA VAL A 407 28.53 -15.38 14.02
C VAL A 407 28.14 -14.41 12.92
N ASP A 408 29.07 -14.03 12.04
CA ASP A 408 28.79 -13.13 10.92
C ASP A 408 27.74 -13.71 9.97
N THR A 409 27.87 -15.00 9.62
CA THR A 409 26.89 -15.69 8.77
C THR A 409 25.51 -15.72 9.42
N MET A 410 25.45 -15.97 10.74
CA MET A 410 24.21 -16.00 11.50
C MET A 410 23.54 -14.62 11.53
N ILE A 411 24.30 -13.54 11.72
CA ILE A 411 23.77 -12.18 11.78
C ILE A 411 23.27 -11.73 10.42
N ASP A 412 24.03 -11.98 9.34
CA ASP A 412 23.58 -11.66 7.99
C ASP A 412 22.29 -12.41 7.65
N GLY A 413 22.23 -13.70 8.00
CA GLY A 413 21.00 -14.49 7.85
C GLY A 413 19.83 -13.89 8.65
N ALA A 414 20.08 -13.41 9.87
CA ALA A 414 19.09 -12.75 10.70
C ALA A 414 18.64 -11.40 10.12
N LEU A 415 19.55 -10.61 9.53
CA LEU A 415 19.24 -9.35 8.85
C LEU A 415 18.28 -9.59 7.67
N ILE A 416 18.62 -10.53 6.78
CA ILE A 416 17.78 -10.90 5.63
C ILE A 416 16.38 -11.32 6.10
N ARG A 417 16.34 -12.23 7.08
CA ARG A 417 15.08 -12.78 7.60
C ARG A 417 14.22 -11.74 8.29
N SER A 418 14.84 -10.72 8.86
CA SER A 418 14.19 -9.59 9.52
C SER A 418 13.82 -8.46 8.53
N GLY A 419 14.13 -8.61 7.24
CA GLY A 419 13.80 -7.66 6.18
C GLY A 419 14.78 -6.50 6.02
N PHE A 420 15.96 -6.56 6.64
CA PHE A 420 17.03 -5.57 6.48
C PHE A 420 17.98 -5.93 5.35
N ASP A 421 18.58 -4.90 4.76
CA ASP A 421 19.67 -5.06 3.81
C ASP A 421 20.95 -5.51 4.52
N ILE A 422 21.70 -6.37 3.83
CA ILE A 422 23.01 -6.85 4.27
C ILE A 422 24.07 -5.83 3.80
N PRO A 423 25.09 -5.50 4.61
CA PRO A 423 26.14 -4.58 4.18
C PRO A 423 26.92 -5.06 2.95
N ASP A 424 27.20 -6.36 2.84
CA ASP A 424 27.97 -6.94 1.73
C ASP A 424 27.45 -8.34 1.38
N VAL A 425 26.66 -8.38 0.30
CA VAL A 425 26.03 -9.60 -0.22
C VAL A 425 27.08 -10.63 -0.69
N ASN A 426 28.20 -10.16 -1.26
CA ASN A 426 29.23 -11.06 -1.78
C ASN A 426 29.98 -11.76 -0.65
N LYS A 427 30.29 -11.04 0.44
CA LYS A 427 30.92 -11.65 1.62
C LYS A 427 30.01 -12.68 2.29
N PHE A 428 28.71 -12.40 2.37
CA PHE A 428 27.74 -13.36 2.91
C PHE A 428 27.76 -14.66 2.09
N PHE A 429 27.59 -14.59 0.78
CA PHE A 429 27.59 -15.79 -0.06
C PHE A 429 28.94 -16.49 -0.10
N ALA A 430 30.06 -15.75 -0.04
CA ALA A 430 31.39 -16.37 0.07
C ALA A 430 31.54 -17.21 1.35
N ARG A 431 30.98 -16.76 2.49
CA ARG A 431 30.95 -17.56 3.74
C ARG A 431 30.04 -18.77 3.61
N VAL A 432 28.87 -18.62 2.99
CA VAL A 432 27.96 -19.74 2.73
C VAL A 432 28.62 -20.80 1.84
N ASP A 433 29.28 -20.39 0.75
CA ASP A 433 30.02 -21.28 -0.14
C ASP A 433 31.15 -21.99 0.60
N LYS A 434 31.88 -21.29 1.46
CA LYS A 434 32.93 -21.87 2.30
C LYS A 434 32.38 -22.92 3.27
N ALA A 435 31.26 -22.64 3.94
CA ALA A 435 30.58 -23.59 4.80
C ALA A 435 30.07 -24.83 4.03
N LEU A 436 29.52 -24.65 2.82
CA LEU A 436 29.08 -25.75 1.97
C LEU A 436 30.27 -26.59 1.49
N ARG A 437 31.39 -25.97 1.10
CA ARG A 437 32.63 -26.67 0.72
C ARG A 437 33.17 -27.53 1.86
N ARG A 438 33.23 -26.97 3.09
CA ARG A 438 33.59 -27.73 4.30
C ARG A 438 32.68 -28.95 4.49
N SER A 439 31.37 -28.77 4.36
CA SER A 439 30.40 -29.87 4.50
C SER A 439 30.55 -30.95 3.42
N LEU A 440 31.03 -30.60 2.22
CA LEU A 440 31.27 -31.52 1.12
C LEU A 440 32.70 -32.11 1.12
N GLY A 441 33.56 -31.70 2.05
CA GLY A 441 34.97 -32.10 2.09
C GLY A 441 35.82 -31.51 0.96
N VAL A 442 35.38 -30.40 0.36
CA VAL A 442 36.09 -29.68 -0.71
C VAL A 442 36.95 -28.57 -0.09
N SER A 443 38.13 -28.32 -0.66
CA SER A 443 38.99 -27.21 -0.21
C SER A 443 38.27 -25.87 -0.30
N GLU A 444 38.39 -25.06 0.75
CA GLU A 444 37.81 -23.71 0.86
C GLU A 444 38.28 -22.78 -0.26
N HIS A 445 39.50 -23.00 -0.76
CA HIS A 445 40.16 -22.19 -1.79
C HIS A 445 40.19 -22.87 -3.16
N ALA A 446 39.44 -23.96 -3.36
CA ALA A 446 39.35 -24.62 -4.65
C ALA A 446 38.87 -23.62 -5.71
N GLN A 447 39.68 -23.40 -6.74
CA GLN A 447 39.30 -22.59 -7.89
C GLN A 447 38.56 -23.46 -8.91
N ALA A 448 37.54 -22.89 -9.56
CA ALA A 448 36.91 -23.55 -10.68
C ALA A 448 37.93 -23.73 -11.81
N ASP A 449 37.92 -24.90 -12.46
CA ASP A 449 38.73 -25.15 -13.65
C ASP A 449 38.18 -24.33 -14.82
N ALA A 450 38.62 -23.08 -14.92
CA ALA A 450 38.08 -22.11 -15.85
C ALA A 450 39.21 -21.59 -16.76
N THR A 451 39.39 -22.25 -17.91
CA THR A 451 40.07 -21.64 -19.05
C THR A 451 39.18 -20.55 -19.63
N VAL A 452 39.20 -19.37 -19.00
CA VAL A 452 38.46 -18.19 -19.48
C VAL A 452 39.28 -17.52 -20.58
N ARG A 453 38.72 -17.43 -21.79
CA ARG A 453 39.34 -16.66 -22.88
C ARG A 453 39.38 -15.18 -22.46
N PRO A 454 40.54 -14.50 -22.51
CA PRO A 454 40.62 -13.09 -22.16
C PRO A 454 39.70 -12.26 -23.07
N ALA A 455 39.19 -11.16 -22.53
CA ALA A 455 38.39 -10.23 -23.30
C ALA A 455 39.18 -9.76 -24.54
N PRO A 456 38.52 -9.57 -25.69
CA PRO A 456 39.14 -8.90 -26.83
C PRO A 456 39.73 -7.54 -26.40
N PRO A 457 40.79 -7.07 -27.05
CA PRO A 457 41.30 -5.72 -26.82
C PRO A 457 40.21 -4.67 -27.05
N VAL A 458 40.30 -3.55 -26.32
CA VAL A 458 39.37 -2.42 -26.43
C VAL A 458 39.28 -2.00 -27.90
N ASP A 459 38.06 -1.94 -28.44
CA ASP A 459 37.83 -1.44 -29.78
C ASP A 459 38.28 0.03 -29.84
N PRO A 460 39.28 0.38 -30.67
CA PRO A 460 39.75 1.76 -30.78
C PRO A 460 38.73 2.66 -31.51
N ASN A 461 37.73 2.09 -32.17
CA ASN A 461 36.71 2.85 -32.87
C ASN A 461 35.53 3.13 -31.93
N PRO A 462 35.20 4.40 -31.63
CA PRO A 462 33.94 4.70 -30.98
C PRO A 462 32.78 4.20 -31.84
N LEU A 463 31.69 3.76 -31.19
CA LEU A 463 30.43 3.46 -31.87
C LEU A 463 30.08 4.63 -32.78
N THR A 464 30.16 4.41 -34.10
CA THR A 464 29.55 5.31 -35.06
C THR A 464 28.05 5.20 -34.83
N THR A 465 27.50 6.14 -34.07
CA THR A 465 26.09 6.46 -34.20
C THR A 465 25.92 6.86 -35.65
N GLU A 466 25.37 5.96 -36.47
CA GLU A 466 24.69 6.39 -37.68
C GLU A 466 23.63 7.36 -37.17
N THR A 467 23.91 8.66 -37.33
CA THR A 467 22.89 9.69 -37.26
C THR A 467 21.75 9.17 -38.13
N PRO A 468 20.51 9.06 -37.62
CA PRO A 468 19.39 8.69 -38.48
C PRO A 468 19.45 9.61 -39.69
N GLN A 469 19.56 9.04 -40.89
CA GLN A 469 19.52 9.84 -42.11
C GLN A 469 18.28 10.73 -42.01
N GLU A 470 18.50 12.04 -42.10
CA GLU A 470 17.41 12.99 -42.26
C GLU A 470 16.52 12.49 -43.40
N PRO A 471 15.19 12.50 -43.25
CA PRO A 471 14.30 12.02 -44.30
C PRO A 471 14.60 12.80 -45.58
N ASP A 472 14.78 12.06 -46.69
CA ASP A 472 15.10 12.60 -48.01
C ASP A 472 14.28 13.87 -48.30
N VAL A 473 14.99 14.97 -48.55
CA VAL A 473 14.41 16.20 -49.08
C VAL A 473 13.65 15.84 -50.37
N PRO A 474 12.37 16.22 -50.54
CA PRO A 474 11.56 15.78 -51.66
C PRO A 474 12.18 16.23 -53.00
N HIS A 475 12.65 15.27 -53.80
CA HIS A 475 13.17 15.51 -55.14
C HIS A 475 12.00 15.65 -56.13
N ILE A 476 11.81 16.85 -56.70
CA ILE A 476 10.86 17.07 -57.80
C ILE A 476 11.54 16.64 -59.11
N GLU A 477 11.14 15.50 -59.67
CA GLU A 477 11.58 15.10 -61.01
C GLU A 477 10.90 15.95 -62.09
N VAL A 478 11.66 16.84 -62.73
CA VAL A 478 11.19 17.64 -63.87
C VAL A 478 11.35 16.84 -65.16
N PRO A 479 10.27 16.63 -65.96
CA PRO A 479 10.33 15.94 -67.24
C PRO A 479 11.33 16.60 -68.22
N ASP A 480 12.07 15.80 -68.99
CA ASP A 480 13.23 16.27 -69.79
C ASP A 480 12.93 17.40 -70.78
N HIS A 481 11.69 17.51 -71.27
CA HIS A 481 11.27 18.57 -72.19
C HIS A 481 11.10 19.95 -71.52
N LEU A 482 11.12 20.00 -70.18
CA LEU A 482 11.01 21.22 -69.37
C LEU A 482 12.32 21.58 -68.66
N LYS A 483 13.37 20.77 -68.82
CA LYS A 483 14.72 21.09 -68.31
C LYS A 483 15.25 22.34 -69.02
N GLY A 484 15.40 23.43 -68.28
CA GLY A 484 15.90 24.72 -68.77
C GLY A 484 14.84 25.79 -69.07
N GLN A 485 13.55 25.53 -68.79
CA GLN A 485 12.47 26.54 -68.91
C GLN A 485 11.86 26.95 -67.57
N LEU A 486 12.29 26.35 -66.46
CA LEU A 486 11.78 26.61 -65.11
C LEU A 486 12.95 27.02 -64.21
N GLU A 487 12.78 28.13 -63.51
CA GLU A 487 13.64 28.56 -62.41
C GLU A 487 12.88 28.23 -61.12
N ILE A 488 13.38 27.27 -60.35
CA ILE A 488 12.77 26.84 -59.09
C ILE A 488 13.52 27.56 -57.96
N GLU A 489 12.97 28.67 -57.49
CA GLU A 489 13.41 29.30 -56.25
C GLU A 489 12.77 28.58 -55.05
N MET A 490 13.59 28.07 -54.16
CA MET A 490 13.17 27.58 -52.84
C MET A 490 13.44 28.69 -51.83
N GLU A 491 12.41 29.42 -51.42
CA GLU A 491 12.48 30.27 -50.22
C GLU A 491 12.37 29.41 -48.97
N ALA A 492 13.30 29.60 -48.03
CA ALA A 492 13.20 28.99 -46.71
C ALA A 492 12.03 29.64 -45.95
N ILE A 493 11.05 28.84 -45.56
CA ILE A 493 10.03 29.26 -44.59
C ILE A 493 10.79 29.46 -43.27
N PRO A 494 10.75 30.65 -42.64
CA PRO A 494 11.35 30.82 -41.33
C PRO A 494 10.65 29.88 -40.35
N ASP A 495 11.44 29.07 -39.66
CA ASP A 495 11.03 28.32 -38.47
C ASP A 495 10.62 29.35 -37.42
N ASP A 496 9.32 29.72 -37.38
CA ASP A 496 8.57 30.29 -36.25
C ASP A 496 7.38 31.12 -36.79
N GLU A 497 6.32 30.46 -37.27
CA GLU A 497 4.96 31.02 -37.18
C GLU A 497 4.00 29.94 -36.66
N ASP A 498 3.65 30.07 -35.38
CA ASP A 498 2.55 29.35 -34.72
C ASP A 498 1.23 29.61 -35.47
N ILE A 499 0.86 28.71 -36.38
CA ILE A 499 -0.48 28.70 -36.98
C ILE A 499 -1.42 28.02 -35.98
N PHE A 500 -2.14 28.85 -35.22
CA PHE A 500 -3.36 28.46 -34.53
C PHE A 500 -4.40 27.98 -35.56
N HIS A 501 -4.74 26.69 -35.52
CA HIS A 501 -5.98 26.21 -36.12
C HIS A 501 -7.11 26.39 -35.10
N ASP A 502 -7.92 27.44 -35.29
CA ASP A 502 -9.30 27.49 -34.80
C ASP A 502 -10.09 26.38 -35.49
N GLU A 503 -10.52 25.36 -34.74
CA GLU A 503 -11.51 24.40 -35.22
C GLU A 503 -12.92 24.81 -34.74
N LEU A 504 -13.82 24.81 -35.73
CA LEU A 504 -15.27 25.00 -35.67
C LEU A 504 -15.99 23.81 -35.04
#